data_AF-A0A256I438-F1
#
_entry.id   AF-A0A256I438-F1
#
_cell.length_a   1.000
_cell.length_b   1.000
_cell.length_c   1.000
_cell.angle_alpha   90.00
_cell.angle_beta   90.00
_cell.angle_gamma   90.00
#
_symmetry.space_group_name_H-M   'P 1'
#
loop_
_entity.id
_entity.type
_entity.pdbx_description
1 polymer ?
#
loop_
_entity_poly.entity_id
_entity_poly.type
_entity_poly.pdbx_seq_one_letter_code
_entity_poly.pdbx_strand_id
1 'polypeptide(L)'
;MIEPSSGAFEWLAVGVLLTFAGALIKFHGWTFLLAGYDETGEIPDDVVQDIAGNSVLRVGLAVFAIGILVSVTNPPSYLGVLVGAGIVLAVLRMIYRLNTWSPRTA
;
A
#
# COMPACT_ATOMS: atom_id res chain seq x y z
N MET A 1 -12.94 17.17 -22.67
CA MET A 1 -12.44 15.81 -22.34
C MET A 1 -11.11 16.01 -21.66
N ILE A 2 -10.99 15.63 -20.39
CA ILE A 2 -9.68 15.63 -19.72
C ILE A 2 -9.07 14.29 -20.09
N GLU A 3 -8.21 14.26 -21.11
CA GLU A 3 -7.38 13.09 -21.36
C GLU A 3 -6.21 13.15 -20.38
N PRO A 4 -6.18 12.28 -19.36
CA PRO A 4 -4.99 12.20 -18.52
C PRO A 4 -3.82 11.83 -19.42
N SER A 5 -2.67 12.50 -19.24
CA SER A 5 -1.42 12.01 -19.79
C SER A 5 -1.25 10.55 -19.37
N SER A 6 -0.71 9.68 -20.24
CA SER A 6 -0.67 8.23 -19.97
C SER A 6 -0.08 7.91 -18.58
N GLY A 7 0.92 8.68 -18.15
CA GLY A 7 1.50 8.58 -16.81
C GLY A 7 0.53 8.93 -15.68
N ALA A 8 -0.26 10.00 -15.78
CA ALA A 8 -1.23 10.36 -14.73
C ALA A 8 -2.31 9.28 -14.55
N PHE A 9 -2.75 8.67 -15.66
CA PHE A 9 -3.71 7.57 -15.61
C PHE A 9 -3.12 6.33 -14.91
N GLU A 10 -1.86 5.99 -15.18
CA GLU A 10 -1.17 4.88 -14.50
C GLU A 10 -1.13 5.08 -12.98
N TRP A 11 -0.74 6.27 -12.51
CA TRP A 11 -0.72 6.59 -11.07
C TRP A 11 -2.11 6.46 -10.42
N LEU A 12 -3.14 6.98 -11.09
CA LEU A 12 -4.51 6.91 -10.58
C LEU A 12 -5.03 5.47 -10.55
N ALA A 13 -4.85 4.70 -11.62
CA ALA A 13 -5.31 3.32 -11.72
C ALA A 13 -4.64 2.43 -10.67
N VAL A 14 -3.30 2.53 -10.53
CA VAL A 14 -2.54 1.78 -9.53
C VAL A 14 -2.93 2.22 -8.11
N GLY A 15 -3.09 3.53 -7.88
CA GLY A 15 -3.52 4.05 -6.57
C GLY A 15 -4.89 3.54 -6.15
N VAL A 16 -5.87 3.51 -7.07
CA VAL A 16 -7.21 2.96 -6.82
C VAL A 16 -7.13 1.46 -6.51
N LEU A 17 -6.39 0.69 -7.33
CA LEU A 17 -6.23 -0.75 -7.15
C LEU A 17 -5.62 -1.06 -5.78
N LEU A 18 -4.52 -0.38 -5.41
CA LEU A 18 -3.86 -0.57 -4.12
C LEU A 18 -4.75 -0.14 -2.96
N THR A 19 -5.51 0.94 -3.10
CA THR A 19 -6.45 1.39 -2.07
C THR A 19 -7.53 0.33 -1.84
N PHE A 20 -8.08 -0.24 -2.92
CA PHE A 20 -9.10 -1.27 -2.84
C PHE A 20 -8.55 -2.57 -2.23
N ALA A 21 -7.38 -3.02 -2.68
CA ALA A 21 -6.69 -4.17 -2.11
C ALA A 21 -6.38 -3.96 -0.62
N GLY A 22 -5.85 -2.80 -0.24
CA GLY A 22 -5.56 -2.45 1.15
C GLY A 22 -6.82 -2.41 2.02
N ALA A 23 -7.94 -1.91 1.49
CA ALA A 23 -9.23 -1.91 2.18
C ALA A 23 -9.77 -3.34 2.37
N LEU A 24 -9.68 -4.20 1.36
CA LEU A 24 -10.09 -5.61 1.45
C LEU A 24 -9.26 -6.37 2.48
N ILE A 25 -7.93 -6.18 2.47
CA ILE A 25 -7.05 -6.77 3.48
C ILE A 25 -7.45 -6.25 4.86
N LYS A 26 -7.54 -4.92 5.03
CA LYS A 26 -7.76 -4.27 6.33
C LYS A 26 -9.13 -4.49 6.95
N PHE A 27 -10.20 -4.53 6.16
CA PHE A 27 -11.57 -4.56 6.68
C PHE A 27 -12.27 -5.90 6.46
N HIS A 28 -11.89 -6.64 5.41
CA HIS A 28 -12.53 -7.91 5.06
C HIS A 28 -11.63 -9.12 5.38
N GLY A 29 -10.43 -8.90 5.90
CA GLY A 29 -9.51 -9.98 6.28
C GLY A 29 -9.00 -10.79 5.09
N TRP A 30 -8.97 -10.18 3.89
CA TRP A 30 -8.48 -10.85 2.68
C TRP A 30 -6.95 -10.94 2.66
N THR A 31 -6.38 -11.61 3.66
CA THR A 31 -4.95 -11.83 3.82
C THR A 31 -4.38 -12.75 2.73
N PHE A 32 -5.20 -13.52 2.02
CA PHE A 32 -4.78 -14.27 0.82
C PHE A 32 -4.22 -13.37 -0.30
N LEU A 33 -4.55 -12.08 -0.30
CA LEU A 33 -3.96 -11.09 -1.21
C LEU A 33 -2.48 -10.81 -0.89
N LEU A 34 -2.03 -11.15 0.31
CA LEU A 34 -0.63 -11.09 0.71
C LEU A 34 0.07 -12.35 0.20
N ALA A 35 0.99 -12.16 -0.74
CA ALA A 35 1.74 -13.27 -1.31
C ALA A 35 2.54 -14.00 -0.21
N GLY A 36 2.37 -15.33 -0.14
CA GLY A 36 3.07 -16.18 0.83
C GLY A 36 2.49 -16.14 2.25
N TYR A 37 1.33 -15.53 2.45
CA TYR A 37 0.60 -15.65 3.72
C TYR A 37 -0.02 -17.03 3.86
N ASP A 38 0.05 -17.58 5.06
CA ASP A 38 -0.63 -18.82 5.47
C ASP A 38 -1.28 -18.60 6.83
N GLU A 39 -2.53 -19.04 6.97
CA GLU A 39 -3.36 -18.95 8.19
C GLU A 39 -2.77 -19.79 9.33
N THR A 40 -1.84 -20.70 9.03
CA THR A 40 -1.11 -21.49 10.05
C THR A 40 0.05 -20.74 10.70
N GLY A 41 0.27 -19.46 10.35
CA GLY A 41 1.36 -18.64 10.87
C GLY A 41 1.26 -18.35 12.38
N GLU A 42 2.41 -18.09 13.00
CA GLU A 42 2.51 -17.74 14.44
C GLU A 42 1.88 -16.37 14.78
N ILE A 43 1.67 -15.51 13.77
CA ILE A 43 1.12 -14.17 13.94
C ILE A 43 -0.40 -14.22 13.70
N PRO A 44 -1.22 -13.74 14.64
CA PRO A 44 -2.67 -13.70 14.48
C PRO A 44 -3.12 -12.93 13.23
N ASP A 45 -4.16 -13.43 12.57
CA ASP A 45 -4.71 -12.85 11.33
C ASP A 45 -5.10 -11.37 11.49
N ASP A 46 -5.66 -11.00 12.63
CA ASP A 46 -6.11 -9.63 12.93
C ASP A 46 -4.94 -8.63 12.97
N VAL A 47 -3.79 -9.06 13.47
CA VAL A 47 -2.56 -8.28 13.51
C VAL A 47 -2.01 -8.07 12.09
N VAL A 48 -2.01 -9.13 11.28
CA VAL A 48 -1.54 -9.08 9.90
C VAL A 48 -2.46 -8.18 9.07
N GLN A 49 -3.77 -8.37 9.21
CA GLN A 49 -4.81 -7.55 8.60
C GLN A 49 -4.62 -6.06 8.94
N ASP A 50 -4.38 -5.71 10.20
CA ASP A 50 -4.19 -4.31 10.57
C ASP A 50 -2.85 -3.75 10.08
N ILE A 51 -1.74 -4.45 10.32
CA ILE A 51 -0.40 -3.95 9.95
C ILE A 51 -0.23 -3.89 8.43
N ALA A 52 -0.51 -4.98 7.73
CA ALA A 52 -0.32 -5.06 6.28
C ALA A 52 -1.40 -4.29 5.53
N GLY A 53 -2.67 -4.47 5.90
CA GLY A 53 -3.79 -3.77 5.26
C GLY A 53 -3.67 -2.25 5.41
N ASN A 54 -3.34 -1.75 6.60
CA ASN A 54 -3.13 -0.31 6.80
C ASN A 54 -1.90 0.22 6.04
N SER A 55 -0.85 -0.58 5.88
CA SER A 55 0.33 -0.19 5.11
C SER A 55 0.00 -0.07 3.61
N VAL A 56 -0.67 -1.07 3.04
CA VAL A 56 -1.10 -1.07 1.64
C VAL A 56 -2.10 0.05 1.37
N LEU A 57 -3.07 0.27 2.27
CA LEU A 57 -4.05 1.35 2.15
C LEU A 57 -3.40 2.73 2.13
N ARG A 58 -2.41 2.98 3.00
CA ARG A 58 -1.66 4.24 3.03
C ARG A 58 -0.86 4.46 1.75
N VAL A 59 -0.22 3.41 1.23
CA VAL A 59 0.51 3.49 -0.04
C VAL A 59 -0.45 3.76 -1.18
N GLY A 60 -1.58 3.04 -1.27
CA GLY A 60 -2.59 3.24 -2.30
C GLY A 60 -3.14 4.67 -2.31
N LEU A 61 -3.51 5.20 -1.14
CA LEU A 61 -3.99 6.58 -1.01
C LEU A 61 -2.92 7.61 -1.40
N ALA A 62 -1.65 7.39 -1.03
CA ALA A 62 -0.56 8.28 -1.39
C ALA A 62 -0.31 8.28 -2.91
N VAL A 63 -0.25 7.09 -3.52
CA VAL A 63 -0.08 6.91 -4.98
C VAL A 63 -1.25 7.54 -5.75
N PHE A 64 -2.48 7.37 -5.26
CA PHE A 64 -3.66 8.00 -5.84
C PHE A 64 -3.59 9.54 -5.76
N ALA A 65 -3.23 10.09 -4.60
CA ALA A 65 -3.06 11.53 -4.43
C ALA A 65 -1.95 12.10 -5.34
N ILE A 66 -0.87 11.35 -5.54
CA ILE A 66 0.18 11.68 -6.51
C ILE A 66 -0.38 11.69 -7.93
N GLY A 67 -1.20 10.70 -8.31
CA GLY A 67 -1.86 10.69 -9.62
C GLY A 67 -2.73 11.93 -9.85
N ILE A 68 -3.47 12.38 -8.84
CA ILE A 68 -4.22 13.65 -8.90
C ILE A 68 -3.25 14.82 -9.12
N LEU A 69 -2.17 14.89 -8.35
CA LEU A 69 -1.17 15.95 -8.47
C LEU A 69 -0.52 15.98 -9.86
N VAL A 70 -0.12 14.83 -10.41
CA VAL A 70 0.48 14.71 -11.76
C VAL A 70 -0.53 15.05 -12.85
N SER A 71 -1.82 14.85 -12.62
CA SER A 71 -2.85 15.23 -13.62
C SER A 71 -3.03 16.75 -13.76
N VAL A 72 -2.68 17.53 -12.73
CA VAL A 72 -2.84 18.99 -12.71
C VAL A 72 -1.52 19.76 -12.67
N THR A 73 -0.38 19.08 -12.55
CA THR A 73 0.96 19.68 -12.49
C THR A 73 1.96 18.92 -13.36
N ASN A 74 3.09 19.56 -13.67
CA ASN A 74 4.24 18.90 -14.30
C ASN A 74 5.29 18.60 -13.23
N PRO A 75 5.27 17.40 -12.61
CA PRO A 75 6.20 17.06 -11.55
C PRO A 75 7.64 16.89 -12.07
N PRO A 76 8.64 17.00 -11.18
CA PRO A 76 10.02 16.71 -11.52
C PRO A 76 10.22 15.23 -11.93
N SER A 77 11.17 14.96 -12.82
CA SER A 77 11.47 13.61 -13.32
C SER A 77 11.89 12.62 -12.22
N TYR A 78 12.45 13.11 -11.11
CA TYR A 78 12.86 12.29 -9.97
C TYR A 78 11.69 11.87 -9.04
N LEU A 79 10.47 12.38 -9.25
CA LEU A 79 9.33 12.07 -8.39
C LEU A 79 9.06 10.56 -8.33
N GLY A 80 9.07 9.87 -9.47
CA GLY A 80 8.84 8.42 -9.52
C GLY A 80 9.85 7.64 -8.66
N VAL A 81 11.13 8.05 -8.67
CA VAL A 81 12.19 7.44 -7.86
C VAL A 81 11.94 7.67 -6.37
N LEU A 82 11.55 8.88 -5.97
CA LEU A 82 11.23 9.18 -4.57
C LEU A 82 10.03 8.38 -4.06
N VAL A 83 8.98 8.25 -4.89
CA VAL A 83 7.80 7.45 -4.55
C VAL A 83 8.18 5.98 -4.43
N GLY A 84 8.95 5.45 -5.38
CA GLY A 84 9.46 4.07 -5.32
C GLY A 84 10.27 3.80 -4.06
N ALA A 85 11.20 4.70 -3.70
CA ALA A 85 11.96 4.61 -2.45
C ALA A 85 11.05 4.64 -1.21
N GLY A 86 10.04 5.52 -1.21
CA GLY A 86 9.03 5.59 -0.14
C GLY A 86 8.23 4.29 0.00
N ILE A 87 7.85 3.67 -1.11
CA ILE A 87 7.15 2.37 -1.12
C ILE A 87 8.04 1.28 -0.55
N VAL A 88 9.30 1.20 -0.97
CA VAL A 88 10.26 0.22 -0.43
C VAL A 88 10.41 0.40 1.09
N LEU A 89 10.57 1.63 1.57
CA LEU A 89 10.63 1.92 3.01
C LEU A 89 9.34 1.54 3.74
N ALA A 90 8.17 1.76 3.14
CA ALA A 90 6.89 1.36 3.71
C ALA A 90 6.77 -0.16 3.84
N VAL A 91 7.20 -0.90 2.81
CA VAL A 91 7.24 -2.37 2.83
C VAL A 91 8.24 -2.89 3.86
N LEU A 92 9.46 -2.36 3.91
CA LEU A 92 10.46 -2.73 4.91
C LEU A 92 9.96 -2.49 6.33
N ARG A 93 9.29 -1.34 6.57
CA ARG A 93 8.66 -1.02 7.85
C ARG A 93 7.55 -2.00 8.20
N MET A 94 6.74 -2.42 7.23
CA MET A 94 5.66 -3.39 7.42
C MET A 94 6.24 -4.75 7.82
N ILE A 95 7.22 -5.25 7.06
CA ILE A 95 7.90 -6.51 7.34
C ILE A 95 8.56 -6.47 8.71
N TYR A 96 9.28 -5.38 9.03
CA TYR A 96 9.89 -5.19 10.34
C TYR A 96 8.86 -5.29 11.47
N ARG A 97 7.71 -4.60 11.34
CA ARG A 97 6.65 -4.61 12.36
C ARG A 97 6.02 -5.98 12.56
N LEU A 98 5.84 -6.75 11.48
CA LEU A 98 5.34 -8.12 11.56
C LEU A 98 6.37 -9.03 12.24
N ASN A 99 7.65 -8.92 11.86
CA ASN A 99 8.71 -9.78 12.41
C ASN A 99 9.06 -9.46 13.87
N THR A 100 8.90 -8.21 14.29
CA THR A 100 9.07 -7.81 15.71
C THR A 100 7.76 -7.82 16.47
N TRP A 101 6.70 -8.39 15.91
CA TRP A 101 5.46 -8.53 16.67
C TRP A 101 5.69 -9.54 17.79
N SER A 102 5.36 -9.12 19.00
CA SER A 102 5.37 -9.97 20.18
C SER A 102 3.98 -9.90 20.81
N PRO A 103 3.36 -11.04 21.17
CA PRO A 103 2.11 -11.03 21.92
C PRO A 103 2.29 -10.13 23.13
N ARG A 104 1.46 -9.10 23.25
CA ARG A 104 1.49 -8.25 24.44
C ARG A 104 0.99 -9.13 25.58
N THR A 105 1.88 -9.63 26.41
CA THR A 105 1.52 -10.35 27.64
C THR A 105 0.66 -9.41 28.47
N ALA A 106 -0.62 -9.78 28.62
CA ALA A 106 -1.55 -9.16 29.53
C ALA A 106 -1.25 -9.57 30.98
#